data_AF-A0A3P8TFM1-F1
#
_entry.id   AF-A0A3P8TFM1-F1
#
_cell.length_a   1.000
_cell.length_b   1.000
_cell.length_c   1.000
_cell.angle_alpha   90.00
_cell.angle_beta   90.00
_cell.angle_gamma   90.00
#
_symmetry.space_group_name_H-M   'P 1'
#
loop_
_entity.id
_entity.type
_entity.pdbx_description
1 polymer ?
#
loop_
_entity_poly.entity_id
_entity_poly.type
_entity_poly.pdbx_seq_one_letter_code
_entity_poly.pdbx_strand_id
1 'polypeptide(L)'
;MDIFETDAYDRRHRRNVSCALFFSLVPFFLSTAAYFYLWTPDSPPSIMYAGVKSAPVLLLAAAVLGWNGGQSILGVVGGLIFSAVGDGCLIWPELFLYGMGAFAVAHLLYSISFLSSRYASYSSSGSSSWIRLLYLIVLIAGVGFYIFLYPFLLKLPNSDMLVPAVGIYVALISLMGALAIRTQHMPTLLGSLIFMVSDLSLALQVFKVMENMQHGNIIVMVTYYLAQLLIAVGDMKAVEDKDDFSKWKRS
;
A
#
# COMPACT_ATOMS: atom_id res chain seq x y z
N MET A 1 17.46 31.96 22.33
CA MET A 1 17.54 31.62 20.89
C MET A 1 16.50 32.47 20.21
N ASP A 2 16.90 33.29 19.24
CA ASP A 2 16.01 34.28 18.63
C ASP A 2 14.94 33.59 17.78
N ILE A 3 13.67 34.02 17.89
CA ILE A 3 12.52 33.39 17.20
C ILE A 3 12.74 33.36 15.67
N PHE A 4 13.48 34.34 15.15
CA PHE A 4 13.84 34.42 13.74
C PHE A 4 14.91 33.41 13.32
N GLU A 5 15.85 33.03 14.20
CA GLU A 5 16.84 31.99 13.91
C GLU A 5 16.21 30.60 13.90
N THR A 6 15.25 30.35 14.80
CA THR A 6 14.49 29.08 14.84
C THR A 6 13.64 28.88 13.59
N ASP A 7 12.94 29.93 13.11
CA ASP A 7 12.10 29.81 11.91
C ASP A 7 12.94 29.65 10.61
N ALA A 8 14.10 30.31 10.53
CA ALA A 8 15.02 30.14 9.41
C ALA A 8 15.65 28.74 9.38
N TYR A 9 15.97 28.18 10.56
CA TYR A 9 16.47 26.82 10.72
C TYR A 9 15.41 25.79 10.30
N ASP A 10 14.17 25.90 10.78
CA ASP A 10 13.08 24.96 10.48
C ASP A 10 12.73 24.95 8.99
N ARG A 11 12.74 26.12 8.33
CA ARG A 11 12.53 26.20 6.87
C ARG A 11 13.65 25.52 6.09
N ARG A 12 14.92 25.72 6.50
CA ARG A 12 16.07 25.07 5.86
C ARG A 12 16.04 23.55 6.08
N HIS A 13 15.70 23.11 7.29
CA HIS A 13 15.59 21.70 7.64
C HIS A 13 14.51 21.00 6.80
N ARG A 14 13.27 21.51 6.78
CA ARG A 14 12.18 20.96 5.97
C ARG A 14 12.50 20.87 4.49
N ARG A 15 13.21 21.87 3.94
CA ARG A 15 13.65 21.85 2.54
C ARG A 15 14.65 20.73 2.28
N ASN A 16 15.64 20.57 3.16
CA ASN A 16 16.66 19.53 3.01
C ASN A 16 16.06 18.12 3.11
N VAL A 17 15.12 17.91 4.04
CA VAL A 17 14.39 16.64 4.18
C VAL A 17 13.54 16.39 2.93
N SER A 18 12.81 17.39 2.44
CA SER A 18 12.00 17.26 1.22
C SER A 18 12.86 16.92 0.00
N CYS A 19 14.05 17.52 -0.13
CA CYS A 19 15.00 17.18 -1.18
C CYS A 19 15.53 15.74 -1.02
N ALA A 20 15.92 15.34 0.18
CA ALA A 20 16.41 13.99 0.44
C ALA A 20 15.33 12.93 0.15
N LEU A 21 14.09 13.18 0.56
CA LEU A 21 12.95 12.32 0.27
C LEU A 21 12.69 12.25 -1.24
N PHE A 22 12.75 13.37 -1.95
CA PHE A 22 12.62 13.39 -3.40
C PHE A 22 13.70 12.52 -4.08
N PHE A 23 14.98 12.71 -3.72
CA PHE A 23 16.08 11.92 -4.27
C PHE A 23 15.97 10.43 -3.94
N SER A 24 15.50 10.08 -2.75
CA SER A 24 15.25 8.70 -2.33
C SER A 24 14.18 8.00 -3.18
N LEU A 25 13.20 8.77 -3.70
CA LEU A 25 12.10 8.25 -4.51
C LEU A 25 12.39 8.24 -6.03
N VAL A 26 13.46 8.88 -6.50
CA VAL A 26 13.83 8.89 -7.94
C VAL A 26 13.90 7.48 -8.54
N PRO A 27 14.53 6.47 -7.89
CA PRO A 27 14.58 5.11 -8.44
C PRO A 27 13.19 4.48 -8.62
N PHE A 28 12.24 4.74 -7.71
CA PHE A 28 10.85 4.28 -7.83
C PHE A 28 10.16 4.88 -9.07
N PHE A 29 10.32 6.19 -9.30
CA PHE A 29 9.71 6.83 -10.47
C PHE A 29 10.33 6.35 -11.79
N LEU A 30 11.65 6.20 -11.83
CA LEU A 30 12.36 5.71 -13.02
C LEU A 30 11.96 4.26 -13.36
N SER A 31 11.90 3.38 -12.37
CA SER A 31 11.46 2.00 -12.57
C SER A 31 9.98 1.90 -12.93
N THR A 32 9.11 2.73 -12.35
CA THR A 32 7.69 2.81 -12.74
C THR A 32 7.55 3.23 -14.19
N ALA A 33 8.29 4.26 -14.62
CA ALA A 33 8.31 4.69 -16.02
C ALA A 33 8.85 3.58 -16.95
N ALA A 34 9.90 2.88 -16.54
CA ALA A 34 10.42 1.73 -17.28
C ALA A 34 9.40 0.59 -17.41
N TYR A 35 8.65 0.29 -16.35
CA TYR A 35 7.56 -0.69 -16.39
C TYR A 35 6.51 -0.31 -17.44
N PHE A 36 5.98 0.91 -17.39
CA PHE A 36 4.96 1.35 -18.36
C PHE A 36 5.52 1.48 -19.79
N TYR A 37 6.81 1.79 -19.96
CA TYR A 37 7.45 1.84 -21.28
C TYR A 37 7.64 0.45 -21.89
N LEU A 38 8.06 -0.53 -21.09
CA LEU A 38 8.30 -1.90 -21.52
C LEU A 38 7.02 -2.75 -21.59
N TRP A 39 5.91 -2.24 -21.05
CA TRP A 39 4.66 -2.94 -21.04
C TRP A 39 4.12 -3.16 -22.45
N THR A 40 4.02 -4.43 -22.83
CA THR A 40 3.23 -4.90 -23.97
C THR A 40 2.13 -5.87 -23.51
N PRO A 41 0.83 -5.58 -23.76
CA PRO A 41 -0.29 -6.40 -23.28
C PRO A 41 -0.23 -7.88 -23.69
N ASP A 42 0.38 -8.17 -24.84
CA ASP A 42 0.45 -9.52 -25.41
C ASP A 42 1.78 -10.24 -25.14
N SER A 43 2.63 -9.69 -24.25
CA SER A 43 3.90 -10.33 -23.92
C SER A 43 3.70 -11.65 -23.16
N PRO A 44 4.44 -12.71 -23.52
CA PRO A 44 4.38 -13.97 -22.78
C PRO A 44 4.94 -13.77 -21.36
N PRO A 45 4.42 -14.54 -20.37
CA PRO A 45 4.89 -14.47 -19.00
C PRO A 45 6.39 -14.81 -18.96
N SER A 46 7.18 -13.94 -18.33
CA SER A 46 8.64 -14.09 -18.25
C SER A 46 9.17 -13.59 -16.91
N ILE A 47 10.29 -14.17 -16.48
CA ILE A 47 10.99 -13.76 -15.26
C ILE A 47 11.44 -12.29 -15.35
N MET A 48 11.84 -11.85 -16.55
CA MET A 48 12.18 -10.45 -16.80
C MET A 48 10.98 -9.53 -16.55
N TYR A 49 9.80 -9.87 -17.09
CA TYR A 49 8.59 -9.07 -16.88
C TYR A 49 8.16 -9.04 -15.41
N ALA A 50 8.23 -10.18 -14.72
CA ALA A 50 8.02 -10.25 -13.27
C ALA A 50 8.98 -9.33 -12.51
N GLY A 51 10.28 -9.36 -12.84
CA GLY A 51 11.29 -8.48 -12.25
C GLY A 51 11.00 -7.00 -12.49
N VAL A 52 10.66 -6.62 -13.73
CA VAL A 52 10.33 -5.22 -14.08
C VAL A 52 9.05 -4.74 -13.37
N LYS A 53 8.05 -5.60 -13.22
CA LYS A 53 6.81 -5.29 -12.48
C LYS A 53 7.05 -5.15 -10.97
N SER A 54 7.90 -5.98 -10.38
CA SER A 54 8.22 -5.94 -8.95
C SER A 54 9.22 -4.83 -8.58
N ALA A 55 10.04 -4.36 -9.54
CA ALA A 55 11.15 -3.44 -9.29
C ALA A 55 10.76 -2.11 -8.62
N PRO A 56 9.66 -1.41 -9.02
CA PRO A 56 9.27 -0.17 -8.36
C PRO A 56 9.06 -0.36 -6.86
N VAL A 57 8.32 -1.40 -6.48
CA VAL A 57 7.95 -1.67 -5.09
C VAL A 57 9.17 -2.11 -4.26
N LEU A 58 10.10 -2.88 -4.85
CA LEU A 58 11.36 -3.23 -4.19
C LEU A 58 12.27 -2.02 -3.95
N LEU A 59 12.37 -1.11 -4.94
CA LEU A 59 13.13 0.12 -4.79
C LEU A 59 12.52 1.04 -3.74
N LEU A 60 11.19 1.06 -3.65
CA LEU A 60 10.47 1.76 -2.60
C LEU A 60 10.73 1.14 -1.21
N ALA A 61 10.80 -0.19 -1.13
CA ALA A 61 11.16 -0.90 0.11
C ALA A 61 12.59 -0.52 0.56
N ALA A 62 13.54 -0.46 -0.37
CA ALA A 62 14.91 -0.02 -0.10
C ALA A 62 14.96 1.45 0.36
N ALA A 63 14.17 2.33 -0.25
CA ALA A 63 14.06 3.73 0.15
C ALA A 63 13.52 3.89 1.59
N VAL A 64 12.44 3.19 1.94
CA VAL A 64 11.89 3.18 3.30
C VAL A 64 12.90 2.60 4.30
N LEU A 65 13.57 1.51 3.95
CA LEU A 65 14.58 0.89 4.80
C LEU A 65 15.77 1.82 5.06
N GLY A 66 16.23 2.55 4.04
CA GLY A 66 17.28 3.55 4.16
C GLY A 66 16.89 4.75 5.01
N TRP A 67 15.61 5.10 5.04
CA TRP A 67 15.08 6.25 5.79
C TRP A 67 14.75 5.91 7.25
N ASN A 68 13.99 4.83 7.47
CA ASN A 68 13.46 4.44 8.78
C ASN A 68 14.30 3.37 9.50
N GLY A 69 15.28 2.79 8.81
CA GLY A 69 16.10 1.70 9.34
C GLY A 69 15.30 0.40 9.57
N GLY A 70 15.89 -0.51 10.35
CA GLY A 70 15.37 -1.87 10.54
C GLY A 70 14.01 -1.96 11.24
N GLN A 71 13.53 -0.88 11.89
CA GLN A 71 12.24 -0.87 12.59
C GLN A 71 11.04 -1.01 11.64
N SER A 72 11.20 -0.65 10.36
CA SER A 72 10.15 -0.82 9.34
C SER A 72 10.12 -2.21 8.69
N ILE A 73 11.08 -3.11 8.98
CA ILE A 73 11.17 -4.45 8.37
C ILE A 73 9.92 -5.29 8.69
N LEU A 74 9.49 -5.32 9.94
CA LEU A 74 8.27 -6.03 10.36
C LEU A 74 6.98 -5.23 10.12
N GLY A 75 7.04 -4.18 9.30
CA GLY A 75 5.92 -3.32 8.94
C GLY A 75 5.93 -2.99 7.46
N VAL A 76 6.07 -1.72 7.10
CA VAL A 76 5.95 -1.25 5.70
C VAL A 76 7.00 -1.84 4.76
N VAL A 77 8.26 -2.00 5.17
CA VAL A 77 9.28 -2.61 4.28
C VAL A 77 8.92 -4.06 3.98
N GLY A 78 8.53 -4.84 4.99
CA GLY A 78 8.07 -6.22 4.79
C GLY A 78 6.84 -6.27 3.89
N GLY A 79 5.87 -5.38 4.08
CA GLY A 79 4.69 -5.30 3.23
C GLY A 79 5.02 -4.99 1.77
N LEU A 80 5.98 -4.10 1.52
CA LEU A 80 6.45 -3.79 0.17
C LEU A 80 7.16 -4.99 -0.47
N ILE A 81 8.00 -5.71 0.29
CA ILE A 81 8.67 -6.93 -0.20
C ILE A 81 7.64 -8.00 -0.57
N PHE A 82 6.66 -8.26 0.29
CA PHE A 82 5.61 -9.23 0.01
C PHE A 82 4.70 -8.80 -1.14
N SER A 83 4.44 -7.51 -1.30
CA SER A 83 3.72 -6.97 -2.45
C SER A 83 4.51 -7.21 -3.75
N ALA A 84 5.82 -7.00 -3.75
CA ALA A 84 6.69 -7.29 -4.88
C ALA A 84 6.75 -8.79 -5.23
N VAL A 85 6.71 -9.69 -4.22
CA VAL A 85 6.55 -11.13 -4.44
C VAL A 85 5.18 -11.42 -5.09
N GLY A 86 4.13 -10.77 -4.60
CA GLY A 86 2.79 -10.83 -5.19
C GLY A 86 2.78 -10.43 -6.67
N ASP A 87 3.43 -9.31 -7.01
CA ASP A 87 3.57 -8.82 -8.38
C ASP A 87 4.18 -9.85 -9.32
N GLY A 88 5.24 -10.52 -8.86
CA GLY A 88 5.93 -11.57 -9.60
C GLY A 88 5.06 -12.80 -9.79
N CYS A 89 4.41 -13.28 -8.72
CA CYS A 89 3.51 -14.43 -8.78
C CYS A 89 2.31 -14.19 -9.71
N LEU A 90 1.74 -12.98 -9.72
CA LEU A 90 0.59 -12.64 -10.57
C LEU A 90 0.90 -12.64 -12.08
N ILE A 91 2.16 -12.77 -12.50
CA ILE A 91 2.50 -12.95 -13.92
C ILE A 91 2.06 -14.32 -14.44
N TRP A 92 2.09 -15.36 -13.58
CA TRP A 92 1.73 -16.71 -13.95
C TRP A 92 0.35 -17.09 -13.38
N PRO A 93 -0.62 -17.48 -14.21
CA PRO A 93 -1.95 -17.87 -13.74
C PRO A 93 -1.93 -18.99 -12.69
N GLU A 94 -0.97 -19.91 -12.79
CA GLU A 94 -0.80 -21.03 -11.86
C GLU A 94 -0.37 -20.56 -10.45
N LEU A 95 0.27 -19.39 -10.38
CA LEU A 95 0.77 -18.80 -9.14
C LEU A 95 -0.19 -17.76 -8.54
N PHE A 96 -1.38 -17.58 -9.12
CA PHE A 96 -2.36 -16.58 -8.69
C PHE A 96 -2.66 -16.63 -7.18
N LEU A 97 -2.87 -17.82 -6.62
CA LEU A 97 -3.15 -18.01 -5.20
C LEU A 97 -1.96 -17.65 -4.31
N TYR A 98 -0.75 -18.00 -4.73
CA TYR A 98 0.47 -17.61 -4.01
C TYR A 98 0.68 -16.09 -4.07
N GLY A 99 0.38 -15.46 -5.21
CA GLY A 99 0.40 -14.01 -5.34
C GLY A 99 -0.60 -13.32 -4.42
N MET A 100 -1.85 -13.79 -4.42
CA MET A 100 -2.89 -13.33 -3.50
C MET A 100 -2.46 -13.51 -2.04
N GLY A 101 -1.88 -14.66 -1.69
CA GLY A 101 -1.34 -14.92 -0.36
C GLY A 101 -0.23 -13.96 0.03
N ALA A 102 0.69 -13.63 -0.90
CA ALA A 102 1.74 -12.66 -0.66
C ALA A 102 1.17 -11.25 -0.40
N PHE A 103 0.20 -10.81 -1.20
CA PHE A 103 -0.51 -9.54 -0.94
C PHE A 103 -1.30 -9.55 0.38
N ALA A 104 -1.91 -10.68 0.77
CA ALA A 104 -2.56 -10.81 2.07
C ALA A 104 -1.58 -10.62 3.23
N VAL A 105 -0.37 -11.19 3.12
CA VAL A 105 0.70 -10.96 4.11
C VAL A 105 1.15 -9.50 4.09
N ALA A 106 1.21 -8.86 2.92
CA ALA A 106 1.52 -7.43 2.84
C ALA A 106 0.50 -6.57 3.60
N HIS A 107 -0.80 -6.81 3.38
CA HIS A 107 -1.89 -6.13 4.08
C HIS A 107 -1.82 -6.34 5.60
N LEU A 108 -1.42 -7.53 6.05
CA LEU A 108 -1.20 -7.81 7.48
C LEU A 108 -0.01 -7.03 8.04
N LEU A 109 1.11 -6.95 7.33
CA LEU A 109 2.30 -6.21 7.76
C LEU A 109 2.04 -4.69 7.80
N TYR A 110 1.31 -4.15 6.82
CA TYR A 110 0.83 -2.77 6.85
C TYR A 110 -0.08 -2.51 8.06
N SER A 111 -1.03 -3.41 8.30
CA SER A 111 -1.91 -3.37 9.48
C SER A 111 -1.12 -3.31 10.79
N ILE A 112 -0.11 -4.18 10.96
CA ILE A 112 0.78 -4.19 12.13
C ILE A 112 1.53 -2.85 12.26
N SER A 113 2.02 -2.30 11.15
CA SER A 113 2.68 -0.98 11.16
C SER A 113 1.73 0.12 11.63
N PHE A 114 0.48 0.13 11.14
CA PHE A 114 -0.51 1.16 11.49
C PHE A 114 -0.98 1.10 12.95
N LEU A 115 -0.79 -0.05 13.61
CA LEU A 115 -1.00 -0.23 15.06
C LEU A 115 0.19 0.24 15.90
N SER A 116 1.35 0.52 15.28
CA SER A 116 2.56 0.93 15.98
C SER A 116 2.41 2.31 16.63
N SER A 117 3.17 2.53 17.70
CA SER A 117 3.22 3.83 18.40
C SER A 117 3.71 4.98 17.51
N ARG A 118 4.29 4.69 16.34
CA ARG A 118 4.69 5.67 15.32
C ARG A 118 3.52 6.48 14.80
N TYR A 119 2.36 5.85 14.64
CA TYR A 119 1.15 6.52 14.19
C TYR A 119 0.27 7.02 15.35
N ALA A 120 0.69 6.78 16.60
CA ALA A 120 -0.11 7.17 17.77
C ALA A 120 -0.12 8.69 18.03
N SER A 121 0.91 9.44 17.61
CA SER A 121 0.95 10.91 17.76
C SER A 121 -0.17 11.62 16.99
N TYR A 122 -0.66 11.00 15.91
CA TYR A 122 -1.74 11.52 15.06
C TYR A 122 -3.13 11.11 15.54
N SER A 123 -3.23 10.04 16.33
CA SER A 123 -4.49 9.52 16.82
C SER A 123 -4.96 10.39 17.99
N SER A 124 -5.82 11.37 17.69
CA SER A 124 -6.45 12.21 18.70
C SER A 124 -7.26 11.32 19.65
N SER A 125 -7.05 11.42 20.97
CA SER A 125 -7.69 10.59 22.00
C SER A 125 -9.24 10.70 22.06
N GLY A 126 -9.84 11.57 21.25
CA GLY A 126 -11.29 11.69 21.11
C GLY A 126 -11.80 10.75 20.02
N SER A 127 -12.54 9.70 20.41
CA SER A 127 -13.31 8.87 19.48
C SER A 127 -14.42 9.70 18.82
N SER A 128 -14.05 10.47 17.79
CA SER A 128 -14.99 11.24 16.98
C SER A 128 -15.94 10.29 16.28
N SER A 129 -17.25 10.55 16.36
CA SER A 129 -18.29 9.74 15.71
C SER A 129 -18.02 9.51 14.21
N TRP A 130 -17.31 10.44 13.57
CA TRP A 130 -16.86 10.33 12.18
C TRP A 130 -15.88 9.18 11.92
N ILE A 131 -14.94 8.94 12.83
CA ILE A 131 -13.98 7.83 12.69
C ILE A 131 -14.73 6.49 12.76
N ARG A 132 -15.67 6.34 13.70
CA ARG A 132 -16.52 5.14 13.80
C ARG A 132 -17.39 4.94 12.55
N LEU A 133 -17.91 6.02 11.97
CA LEU A 133 -18.66 5.95 10.72
C LEU A 133 -17.78 5.45 9.56
N LEU A 134 -16.56 5.96 9.43
CA LEU A 134 -15.63 5.53 8.38
C LEU A 134 -15.24 4.05 8.53
N TYR A 135 -15.03 3.57 9.76
CA TYR A 135 -14.82 2.14 10.02
C TYR A 135 -15.99 1.28 9.53
N LEU A 136 -17.23 1.68 9.84
CA LEU A 136 -18.42 0.97 9.40
C LEU A 136 -18.54 0.98 7.87
N ILE A 137 -18.26 2.11 7.22
CA ILE A 137 -18.28 2.22 5.76
C ILE A 137 -17.29 1.23 5.12
N VAL A 138 -16.05 1.16 5.61
CA VAL A 138 -15.03 0.24 5.08
C VAL A 138 -15.44 -1.23 5.27
N LEU A 139 -15.98 -1.58 6.43
CA LEU A 139 -16.44 -2.94 6.70
C LEU A 139 -17.64 -3.34 5.83
N ILE A 140 -18.65 -2.46 5.74
CA ILE A 140 -19.84 -2.70 4.90
C ILE A 140 -19.44 -2.79 3.43
N ALA A 141 -18.54 -1.93 2.95
CA ALA A 141 -18.04 -1.98 1.59
C ALA A 141 -17.30 -3.30 1.30
N GLY A 142 -16.45 -3.76 2.21
CA GLY A 142 -15.75 -5.04 2.08
C GLY A 142 -16.71 -6.23 2.02
N VAL A 143 -17.64 -6.32 2.97
CA VAL A 143 -18.65 -7.39 3.01
C VAL A 143 -19.55 -7.35 1.77
N GLY A 144 -20.02 -6.16 1.39
CA GLY A 144 -20.85 -5.97 0.20
C GLY A 144 -20.13 -6.37 -1.09
N PHE A 145 -18.84 -6.02 -1.21
CA PHE A 145 -18.02 -6.42 -2.35
C PHE A 145 -17.80 -7.94 -2.40
N TYR A 146 -17.53 -8.59 -1.27
CA TYR A 146 -17.41 -10.05 -1.23
C TYR A 146 -18.72 -10.75 -1.63
N ILE A 147 -19.86 -10.30 -1.09
CA ILE A 147 -21.19 -10.83 -1.47
C ILE A 147 -21.44 -10.65 -2.97
N PHE A 148 -21.03 -9.51 -3.54
CA PHE A 148 -21.14 -9.25 -4.97
C PHE A 148 -20.27 -10.19 -5.81
N LEU A 149 -19.05 -10.49 -5.39
CA LEU A 149 -18.16 -11.43 -6.08
C LEU A 149 -18.57 -12.90 -5.93
N TYR A 150 -19.22 -13.27 -4.83
CA TYR A 150 -19.59 -14.64 -4.48
C TYR A 150 -20.18 -15.48 -5.64
N PRO A 151 -21.23 -15.02 -6.38
CA PRO A 151 -21.78 -15.80 -7.49
C PRO A 151 -20.82 -16.01 -8.66
N PHE A 152 -19.82 -15.15 -8.84
CA PHE A 152 -18.79 -15.30 -9.87
C PHE A 152 -17.72 -16.29 -9.43
N LEU A 153 -17.34 -16.28 -8.15
CA LEU A 153 -16.40 -17.23 -7.57
C LEU A 153 -16.91 -18.67 -7.64
N LEU A 154 -18.21 -18.89 -7.44
CA LEU A 154 -18.84 -20.22 -7.52
C LEU A 154 -18.83 -20.83 -8.93
N LYS A 155 -18.66 -20.02 -9.98
CA LYS A 155 -18.60 -20.50 -11.37
C LYS A 155 -17.21 -20.99 -11.77
N LEU A 156 -16.20 -20.76 -10.94
CA LEU A 156 -14.81 -21.11 -11.25
C LEU A 156 -14.52 -22.58 -10.89
N PRO A 157 -13.65 -23.27 -11.64
CA PRO A 157 -13.33 -24.68 -11.39
C PRO A 157 -12.78 -25.00 -9.99
N ASN A 158 -12.17 -24.02 -9.33
CA ASN A 158 -11.54 -24.14 -8.01
C ASN A 158 -12.30 -23.34 -6.94
N SER A 159 -13.63 -23.25 -7.05
CA SER A 159 -14.49 -22.45 -6.15
C SER A 159 -14.28 -22.77 -4.67
N ASP A 160 -14.10 -24.05 -4.33
CA ASP A 160 -14.01 -24.52 -2.95
C ASP A 160 -12.81 -23.91 -2.19
N MET A 161 -11.72 -23.62 -2.91
CA MET A 161 -10.54 -22.95 -2.35
C MET A 161 -10.59 -21.43 -2.57
N LEU A 162 -11.10 -20.97 -3.71
CA LEU A 162 -11.13 -19.54 -4.04
C LEU A 162 -12.10 -18.75 -3.17
N VAL A 163 -13.27 -19.29 -2.85
CA VAL A 163 -14.29 -18.63 -2.01
C VAL A 163 -13.70 -18.27 -0.63
N PRO A 164 -13.16 -19.22 0.16
CA PRO A 164 -12.58 -18.87 1.45
C PRO A 164 -11.31 -18.01 1.32
N ALA A 165 -10.47 -18.24 0.30
CA ALA A 165 -9.25 -17.45 0.09
C ALA A 165 -9.56 -15.97 -0.18
N VAL A 166 -10.51 -15.68 -1.09
CA VAL A 166 -10.95 -14.32 -1.39
C VAL A 166 -11.64 -13.69 -0.17
N GLY A 167 -12.43 -14.46 0.59
CA GLY A 167 -13.05 -13.98 1.83
C GLY A 167 -12.02 -13.52 2.87
N ILE A 168 -10.97 -14.32 3.10
CA ILE A 168 -9.86 -13.97 4.00
C ILE A 168 -9.12 -12.73 3.47
N TYR A 169 -8.85 -12.69 2.16
CA TYR A 169 -8.18 -11.55 1.54
C TYR A 169 -8.96 -10.25 1.72
N VAL A 170 -10.27 -10.26 1.43
CA VAL A 170 -11.15 -9.09 1.61
C VAL A 170 -11.19 -8.67 3.08
N ALA A 171 -11.22 -9.61 4.02
CA ALA A 171 -11.18 -9.29 5.44
C ALA A 171 -9.86 -8.58 5.83
N LEU A 172 -8.71 -9.05 5.33
CA LEU A 172 -7.40 -8.48 5.64
C LEU A 172 -7.22 -7.08 5.03
N ILE A 173 -7.62 -6.87 3.78
CA ILE A 173 -7.50 -5.56 3.15
C ILE A 173 -8.48 -4.55 3.76
N SER A 174 -9.69 -4.98 4.14
CA SER A 174 -10.64 -4.14 4.90
C SER A 174 -10.11 -3.81 6.29
N LEU A 175 -9.45 -4.75 6.97
CA LEU A 175 -8.77 -4.50 8.25
C LEU A 175 -7.65 -3.46 8.09
N MET A 176 -6.83 -3.59 7.04
CA MET A 176 -5.80 -2.60 6.74
C MET A 176 -6.41 -1.21 6.51
N GLY A 177 -7.44 -1.10 5.67
CA GLY A 177 -8.13 0.17 5.41
C GLY A 177 -8.75 0.79 6.66
N ALA A 178 -9.36 -0.04 7.51
CA ALA A 178 -9.86 0.36 8.81
C ALA A 178 -8.73 0.92 9.70
N LEU A 179 -7.62 0.20 9.84
CA LEU A 179 -6.48 0.66 10.64
C LEU A 179 -5.82 1.90 10.06
N ALA A 180 -5.83 2.08 8.74
CA ALA A 180 -5.34 3.30 8.11
C ALA A 180 -6.16 4.53 8.52
N ILE A 181 -7.49 4.41 8.65
CA ILE A 181 -8.37 5.48 9.19
C ILE A 181 -7.94 5.86 10.62
N ARG A 182 -7.55 4.87 11.44
CA ARG A 182 -7.05 5.10 12.80
C ARG A 182 -5.85 6.01 12.83
N THR A 183 -4.94 5.86 11.87
CA THR A 183 -3.67 6.60 11.87
C THR A 183 -3.89 8.10 11.76
N GLN A 184 -5.02 8.55 11.18
CA GLN A 184 -5.30 9.93 10.80
C GLN A 184 -4.19 10.59 9.95
N HIS A 185 -3.27 9.78 9.40
CA HIS A 185 -2.14 10.23 8.61
C HIS A 185 -2.53 10.17 7.14
N MET A 186 -2.77 11.33 6.54
CA MET A 186 -3.39 11.44 5.20
C MET A 186 -2.70 10.61 4.10
N PRO A 187 -1.36 10.58 3.97
CA PRO A 187 -0.71 9.73 2.97
C PRO A 187 -1.01 8.25 3.19
N THR A 188 -0.90 7.77 4.42
CA THR A 188 -1.15 6.37 4.78
C THR A 188 -2.61 5.97 4.53
N LEU A 189 -3.55 6.86 4.91
CA LEU A 189 -4.98 6.67 4.68
C LEU A 189 -5.31 6.62 3.18
N LEU A 190 -4.91 7.63 2.42
CA LEU A 190 -5.18 7.68 0.99
C LEU A 190 -4.51 6.52 0.25
N GLY A 191 -3.27 6.18 0.60
CA GLY A 191 -2.57 5.04 0.04
C GLY A 191 -3.33 3.73 0.26
N SER A 192 -3.80 3.49 1.48
CA SER A 192 -4.56 2.27 1.81
C SER A 192 -5.90 2.20 1.08
N LEU A 193 -6.62 3.31 0.96
CA LEU A 193 -7.89 3.37 0.22
C LEU A 193 -7.69 3.18 -1.28
N ILE A 194 -6.64 3.77 -1.86
CA ILE A 194 -6.30 3.57 -3.27
C ILE A 194 -5.86 2.11 -3.51
N PHE A 195 -5.17 1.48 -2.57
CA PHE A 195 -4.83 0.05 -2.65
C PHE A 195 -6.10 -0.79 -2.73
N MET A 196 -7.08 -0.53 -1.86
CA MET A 196 -8.38 -1.20 -1.92
C MET A 196 -9.01 -1.06 -3.31
N VAL A 197 -9.04 0.15 -3.87
CA VAL A 197 -9.58 0.38 -5.22
C VAL A 197 -8.82 -0.39 -6.30
N SER A 198 -7.49 -0.46 -6.20
CA SER A 198 -6.65 -1.27 -7.10
C SER A 198 -7.04 -2.74 -7.05
N ASP A 199 -7.14 -3.33 -5.86
CA ASP A 199 -7.42 -4.76 -5.69
C ASP A 199 -8.87 -5.11 -6.05
N LEU A 200 -9.82 -4.20 -5.78
CA LEU A 200 -11.20 -4.32 -6.27
C LEU A 200 -11.21 -4.35 -7.81
N SER A 201 -10.50 -3.42 -8.45
CA SER A 201 -10.39 -3.34 -9.92
C SER A 201 -9.72 -4.57 -10.52
N LEU A 202 -8.70 -5.11 -9.85
CA LEU A 202 -8.03 -6.35 -10.24
C LEU A 202 -8.96 -7.55 -10.10
N ALA A 203 -9.70 -7.66 -8.99
CA ALA A 203 -10.64 -8.76 -8.75
C ALA A 203 -11.77 -8.79 -9.79
N LEU A 204 -12.31 -7.62 -10.18
CA LEU A 204 -13.33 -7.53 -11.24
C LEU A 204 -12.83 -8.06 -12.59
N GLN A 205 -11.54 -7.84 -12.89
CA GLN A 205 -10.90 -8.32 -14.12
C GLN A 205 -10.59 -9.82 -14.05
N VAL A 206 -9.94 -10.27 -12.97
CA VAL A 206 -9.52 -11.68 -12.82
C VAL A 206 -10.71 -12.62 -12.75
N PHE A 207 -11.78 -12.23 -12.04
CA PHE A 207 -12.99 -13.04 -11.91
C PHE A 207 -14.00 -12.80 -13.05
N LYS A 208 -13.59 -12.09 -14.11
CA LYS A 208 -14.38 -11.86 -15.34
C LYS A 208 -15.77 -11.31 -15.07
N VAL A 209 -15.87 -10.40 -14.10
CA VAL A 209 -17.13 -9.73 -13.75
C VAL A 209 -17.49 -8.67 -14.80
N MET A 210 -16.47 -8.03 -15.38
CA MET A 210 -16.61 -7.07 -16.47
C MET A 210 -15.94 -7.62 -17.74
N GLU A 211 -16.54 -7.41 -18.91
CA GLU A 211 -15.91 -7.72 -20.19
C GLU A 211 -14.65 -6.88 -20.42
N ASN A 212 -13.69 -7.47 -21.16
CA ASN A 212 -12.33 -6.99 -21.45
C ASN A 212 -12.20 -5.46 -21.43
N MET A 213 -11.86 -4.93 -20.25
CA MET A 213 -11.51 -3.53 -20.10
C MET A 213 -10.19 -3.30 -20.83
N GLN A 214 -10.25 -2.65 -22.00
CA GLN A 214 -9.10 -2.35 -22.87
C GLN A 214 -7.94 -1.67 -22.11
N HIS A 215 -8.22 -0.99 -20.98
CA HIS A 215 -7.25 -0.30 -20.14
C HIS A 215 -7.27 -0.76 -18.67
N GLY A 216 -7.92 -1.89 -18.36
CA GLY A 216 -8.15 -2.33 -16.98
C GLY A 216 -6.86 -2.54 -16.19
N ASN A 217 -5.86 -3.19 -16.81
CA ASN A 217 -4.58 -3.42 -16.16
C ASN A 217 -3.84 -2.10 -15.87
N ILE A 218 -3.90 -1.11 -16.77
CA ILE A 218 -3.21 0.18 -16.58
C ILE A 218 -3.79 0.88 -15.35
N ILE A 219 -5.11 0.90 -15.21
CA ILE A 219 -5.79 1.48 -14.06
C ILE A 219 -5.35 0.79 -12.76
N VAL A 220 -5.31 -0.54 -12.74
CA VAL A 220 -4.81 -1.33 -11.61
C VAL A 220 -3.37 -0.92 -11.27
N MET A 221 -2.45 -0.92 -12.24
CA MET A 221 -1.03 -0.66 -11.95
C MET A 221 -0.77 0.79 -11.52
N VAL A 222 -1.47 1.77 -12.11
CA VAL A 222 -1.35 3.18 -11.71
C VAL A 222 -1.84 3.37 -10.27
N THR A 223 -3.03 2.84 -9.96
CA THR A 223 -3.59 2.93 -8.60
C THR A 223 -2.72 2.16 -7.59
N TYR A 224 -2.26 0.97 -7.95
CA TYR A 224 -1.36 0.16 -7.14
C TYR A 224 -0.05 0.87 -6.79
N TYR A 225 0.71 1.35 -7.78
CA TYR A 225 1.98 2.02 -7.51
C TYR A 225 1.79 3.34 -6.76
N LEU A 226 0.71 4.06 -7.02
CA LEU A 226 0.35 5.25 -6.24
C LEU A 226 0.04 4.90 -4.78
N ALA A 227 -0.70 3.81 -4.54
CA ALA A 227 -1.01 3.32 -3.21
C ALA A 227 0.27 2.98 -2.42
N GLN A 228 1.17 2.22 -3.04
CA GLN A 228 2.45 1.84 -2.43
C GLN A 228 3.30 3.06 -2.10
N LEU A 229 3.42 4.01 -3.05
CA LEU A 229 4.13 5.27 -2.85
C LEU A 229 3.60 6.05 -1.63
N LEU A 230 2.28 6.19 -1.54
CA LEU A 230 1.63 6.94 -0.46
C LEU A 230 1.80 6.26 0.90
N ILE A 231 1.74 4.93 0.98
CA ILE A 231 2.01 4.18 2.21
C ILE A 231 3.48 4.34 2.62
N ALA A 232 4.42 4.24 1.68
CA ALA A 232 5.86 4.37 1.94
C ALA A 232 6.25 5.78 2.41
N VAL A 233 5.79 6.82 1.71
CA VAL A 233 5.98 8.21 2.13
C VAL A 233 5.27 8.46 3.47
N GLY A 234 4.12 7.81 3.67
CA GLY A 234 3.40 7.79 4.92
C GLY A 234 4.25 7.32 6.11
N ASP A 235 4.95 6.19 5.95
CA ASP A 235 5.85 5.62 6.96
C ASP A 235 7.09 6.47 7.20
N MET A 236 7.70 7.02 6.15
CA MET A 236 8.90 7.87 6.27
C MET A 236 8.62 9.14 7.09
N LYS A 237 7.47 9.77 6.86
CA LYS A 237 7.07 10.99 7.61
C LYS A 237 6.65 10.70 9.05
N ALA A 238 5.94 9.59 9.28
CA ALA A 238 5.49 9.22 10.63
C ALA A 238 6.65 8.99 11.62
N VAL A 239 7.83 8.58 11.15
CA VAL A 239 9.04 8.46 11.97
C VAL A 239 9.66 9.83 12.25
N GLU A 240 9.77 10.68 11.24
CA GLU A 240 10.31 12.04 11.37
C GLU A 240 9.55 12.86 12.43
N ASP A 241 8.21 12.86 12.35
CA ASP A 241 7.39 13.60 13.31
C ASP A 241 7.52 13.09 14.75
N LYS A 242 7.74 11.78 14.92
CA LYS A 242 7.95 11.18 16.24
C LYS A 242 9.30 11.62 16.83
N ASP A 243 10.34 11.64 16.02
CA ASP A 243 11.67 12.06 16.46
C ASP A 243 11.68 13.53 16.86
N ASP A 244 11.04 14.40 16.08
CA ASP A 244 10.93 15.82 16.41
C ASP A 244 10.10 16.08 17.66
N PHE A 245 8.98 15.37 17.84
CA PHE A 245 8.19 15.45 19.07
C PHE A 245 8.98 14.98 20.31
N SER A 246 9.85 13.98 20.15
CA SER A 246 10.72 13.48 21.22
C SER A 246 11.82 14.48 21.60
N LYS A 247 12.38 15.20 20.62
CA LYS A 247 13.37 16.27 20.86
C LYS A 247 12.73 17.45 21.59
N TRP A 248 11.55 17.88 21.17
CA TRP A 248 10.81 18.97 21.82
C TRP A 248 10.49 18.69 23.29
N LYS A 249 10.15 17.44 23.65
CA LYS A 249 9.94 17.07 25.08
C LYS A 249 11.21 17.11 25.94
N ARG A 250 12.40 17.09 25.33
CA ARG A 250 13.70 17.07 26.02
C ARG A 250 14.35 18.45 26.13
N SER A 251 13.89 19.44 25.36
CA SER A 251 14.32 20.85 25.40
C SER A 251 13.49 21.64 26.41
#